data_AF-A0AAU4GTT8-F1
#
_entry.id   AF-A0AAU4GTT8-F1
#
_cell.length_a   1.000
_cell.length_b   1.000
_cell.length_c   1.000
_cell.angle_alpha   90.00
_cell.angle_beta   90.00
_cell.angle_gamma   90.00
#
_symmetry.space_group_name_H-M   'P 1'
#
loop_
_entity.id
_entity.type
_entity.pdbx_description
1 polymer ?
#
loop_
_entity_poly.entity_id
_entity_poly.type
_entity_poly.pdbx_seq_one_letter_code
_entity_poly.pdbx_strand_id
1 'polypeptide(L)'
;MESGPQVHQRGGQDGAAEEQTAPVNASVSLVQEISVLWGEYLNGCEVGADDDFFALGGNSLIGIQIIDRVSQDYGVELSVRAFYLAQTPARVAELIARGRPLP
;
A
#
# COMPACT_ATOMS: atom_id res chain seq x y z
N MET A 1 -27.97 -43.96 32.66
CA MET A 1 -28.53 -44.35 31.36
C MET A 1 -29.31 -43.14 30.90
N GLU A 2 -28.77 -42.30 30.01
CA GLU A 2 -29.48 -41.25 29.26
C GLU A 2 -28.45 -40.41 28.49
N SER A 3 -28.69 -40.26 27.18
CA SER A 3 -28.15 -39.23 26.26
C SER A 3 -26.63 -39.28 26.02
N GLY A 4 -26.10 -39.81 24.91
CA GLY A 4 -26.42 -39.51 23.51
C GLY A 4 -25.40 -38.49 22.97
N PRO A 5 -24.43 -38.87 22.10
CA PRO A 5 -23.42 -37.94 21.59
C PRO A 5 -24.04 -37.02 20.52
N GLN A 6 -24.06 -35.71 20.78
CA GLN A 6 -24.48 -34.71 19.79
C GLN A 6 -23.34 -34.47 18.81
N VAL A 7 -23.46 -35.15 17.67
CA VAL A 7 -22.71 -34.93 16.43
C VAL A 7 -22.96 -33.51 15.92
N HIS A 8 -21.97 -32.64 16.03
CA HIS A 8 -21.98 -31.36 15.33
C HIS A 8 -21.57 -31.61 13.87
N GLN A 9 -22.53 -32.00 13.04
CA GLN A 9 -22.43 -31.90 11.59
C GLN A 9 -23.17 -30.64 11.12
N ARG A 10 -22.39 -29.61 10.81
CA ARG A 10 -22.63 -28.62 9.74
C ARG A 10 -21.24 -28.38 9.17
N GLY A 11 -20.91 -28.82 7.96
CA GLY A 11 -21.71 -28.74 6.76
C GLY A 11 -21.17 -27.57 5.95
N GLY A 12 -20.24 -27.89 5.05
CA GLY A 12 -19.85 -27.21 3.82
C GLY A 12 -19.96 -25.69 3.72
N GLN A 13 -18.79 -25.06 3.67
CA GLN A 13 -18.41 -24.08 2.63
C GLN A 13 -16.88 -24.30 2.46
N ASP A 14 -16.34 -25.12 1.55
CA ASP A 14 -16.51 -25.13 0.10
C ASP A 14 -16.53 -23.73 -0.51
N GLY A 15 -15.35 -23.29 -0.96
CA GLY A 15 -15.19 -22.53 -2.20
C GLY A 15 -15.69 -21.08 -2.21
N ALA A 16 -14.77 -20.16 -1.94
CA ALA A 16 -14.62 -18.94 -2.73
C ALA A 16 -13.16 -18.48 -2.64
N ALA A 17 -12.28 -19.16 -3.36
CA ALA A 17 -11.24 -18.41 -4.04
C ALA A 17 -11.94 -17.41 -4.98
N GLU A 18 -11.32 -16.24 -5.16
CA GLU A 18 -11.56 -15.36 -6.31
C GLU A 18 -12.77 -14.41 -6.22
N GLU A 19 -12.88 -13.62 -5.15
CA GLU A 19 -13.42 -12.27 -5.35
C GLU A 19 -12.28 -11.37 -5.83
N GLN A 20 -11.98 -11.45 -7.13
CA GLN A 20 -11.17 -10.45 -7.83
C GLN A 20 -11.90 -9.10 -7.81
N THR A 21 -11.88 -8.42 -6.67
CA THR A 21 -12.06 -6.96 -6.57
C THR A 21 -10.68 -6.30 -6.58
N ALA A 22 -9.91 -6.54 -7.64
CA ALA A 22 -8.79 -5.67 -7.98
C ALA A 22 -9.42 -4.38 -8.53
N PRO A 23 -9.43 -3.27 -7.76
CA PRO A 23 -8.23 -2.50 -7.45
C PRO A 23 -8.09 -1.99 -5.99
N VAL A 24 -9.08 -2.22 -5.11
CA VAL A 24 -9.13 -1.57 -3.78
C VAL A 24 -8.06 -2.10 -2.81
N ASN A 25 -7.89 -3.42 -2.74
CA ASN A 25 -6.90 -4.02 -1.83
C ASN A 25 -5.46 -3.80 -2.32
N ALA A 26 -5.25 -3.77 -3.63
CA ALA A 26 -3.93 -3.49 -4.20
C ALA A 26 -3.47 -2.06 -3.85
N SER A 27 -4.39 -1.09 -3.89
CA SER A 27 -4.09 0.27 -3.42
C SER A 27 -3.77 0.31 -1.94
N VAL A 28 -4.53 -0.39 -1.08
CA VAL A 28 -4.23 -0.43 0.38
C VAL A 28 -2.85 -1.03 0.66
N SER A 29 -2.49 -2.14 0.01
CA SER A 29 -1.16 -2.73 0.14
C SER A 29 -0.06 -1.78 -0.32
N LEU A 30 -0.25 -1.12 -1.47
CA LEU A 30 0.73 -0.17 -2.00
C LEU A 30 0.90 1.05 -1.09
N VAL A 31 -0.18 1.57 -0.50
CA VAL A 31 -0.09 2.66 0.49
C VAL A 31 0.75 2.25 1.68
N GLN A 32 0.57 1.05 2.21
CA GLN A 32 1.38 0.55 3.32
C GLN A 32 2.86 0.41 2.95
N GLU A 33 3.17 -0.10 1.76
CA GLU A 33 4.56 -0.20 1.30
C GLU A 33 5.21 1.18 1.16
N ILE A 34 4.51 2.15 0.58
CA ILE A 34 5.01 3.53 0.46
C ILE A 34 5.16 4.19 1.82
N SER A 35 4.22 3.98 2.75
CA SER A 35 4.32 4.46 4.13
C SER A 35 5.58 3.92 4.83
N VAL A 36 5.82 2.61 4.74
CA VAL A 36 7.03 1.98 5.31
C VAL A 36 8.30 2.58 4.68
N LEU A 37 8.31 2.73 3.36
CA LEU A 37 9.43 3.33 2.64
C LEU A 37 9.71 4.75 3.14
N TRP A 38 8.69 5.57 3.36
CA TRP A 38 8.86 6.92 3.87
C TRP A 38 9.41 6.91 5.29
N GLY A 39 8.90 6.03 6.14
CA GLY A 39 9.40 5.82 7.49
C GLY A 39 10.90 5.54 7.50
N GLU A 40 11.39 4.68 6.61
CA GLU A 40 12.82 4.35 6.49
C GLU A 40 13.69 5.59 6.21
N TYR A 41 13.22 6.51 5.36
CA TYR A 41 13.95 7.75 5.04
C TYR A 41 13.73 8.89 6.04
N LEU A 42 12.63 8.88 6.78
CA LEU A 42 12.23 9.89 7.75
C LEU A 42 12.60 9.48 9.19
N ASN A 43 13.76 8.82 9.34
CA ASN A 43 14.32 8.40 10.63
C ASN A 43 13.50 7.35 11.40
N GLY A 44 12.77 6.48 10.69
CA GLY A 44 12.02 5.38 11.27
C GLY A 44 10.69 5.79 11.90
N CYS A 45 10.07 6.89 11.46
CA CYS A 45 8.76 7.29 11.95
C CYS A 45 7.65 6.39 11.39
N GLU A 46 6.59 6.20 12.19
CA GLU A 46 5.35 5.59 11.69
C GLU A 46 4.64 6.60 10.79
N VAL A 47 4.48 6.26 9.51
CA VAL A 47 3.86 7.11 8.49
C VAL A 47 2.48 6.56 8.13
N GLY A 48 1.44 7.33 8.38
CA GLY A 48 0.07 7.05 7.95
C GLY A 48 -0.15 7.34 6.47
N ALA A 49 -1.28 6.86 5.94
CA ALA A 49 -1.64 6.97 4.53
C ALA A 49 -1.78 8.41 4.03
N ASP A 50 -2.24 9.31 4.89
CA ASP A 50 -2.51 10.73 4.60
C ASP A 50 -1.49 11.67 5.27
N ASP A 51 -0.41 11.13 5.84
CA ASP A 51 0.63 11.97 6.44
C ASP A 51 1.41 12.74 5.37
N ASP A 52 1.52 14.05 5.58
CA ASP A 52 2.21 14.95 4.66
C ASP A 52 3.72 14.79 4.79
N PHE A 53 4.38 14.56 3.66
CA PHE A 53 5.81 14.39 3.55
C PHE A 53 6.61 15.51 4.22
N PHE A 54 6.22 16.76 4.02
CA PHE A 54 6.93 17.92 4.55
C PHE A 54 6.63 18.13 6.03
N ALA A 55 5.40 17.83 6.48
CA ALA A 55 5.02 17.85 7.89
C ALA A 55 5.82 16.84 8.72
N LEU A 56 6.18 15.70 8.12
CA LEU A 56 7.04 14.68 8.71
C LEU A 56 8.55 15.04 8.69
N GLY A 57 8.92 16.21 8.16
CA GLY A 57 10.32 16.65 8.05
C GLY A 57 11.02 16.25 6.75
N GLY A 58 10.24 15.82 5.74
CA GLY A 58 10.73 15.54 4.41
C GLY A 58 11.38 16.75 3.76
N ASN A 59 12.48 16.49 3.03
CA ASN A 59 13.22 17.50 2.30
C ASN A 59 13.50 17.03 0.87
N SER A 60 14.07 17.91 0.06
CA SER A 60 14.30 17.63 -1.37
C SER A 60 15.24 16.46 -1.64
N LEU A 61 16.25 16.24 -0.80
CA LEU A 61 17.15 15.10 -0.94
C LEU A 61 16.45 13.78 -0.62
N ILE A 62 15.65 13.75 0.45
CA ILE A 62 14.83 12.59 0.81
C ILE A 62 13.80 12.32 -0.29
N GLY A 63 13.11 13.35 -0.78
CA GLY A 63 12.09 13.21 -1.82
C GLY A 63 12.67 12.61 -3.09
N ILE A 64 13.85 13.06 -3.54
CA ILE A 64 14.54 12.49 -4.70
C ILE A 64 14.89 11.01 -4.48
N GLN A 65 15.40 10.64 -3.29
CA GLN A 65 15.72 9.24 -2.97
C GLN A 65 14.49 8.34 -2.97
N ILE A 66 13.38 8.80 -2.40
CA ILE A 66 12.10 8.09 -2.41
C ILE A 66 11.61 7.90 -3.85
N ILE A 67 11.63 8.96 -4.67
CA ILE A 67 11.20 8.90 -6.07
C ILE A 67 12.02 7.89 -6.86
N ASP A 68 13.35 7.93 -6.72
CA ASP A 68 14.27 7.00 -7.39
C ASP A 68 14.00 5.56 -6.95
N ARG A 69 13.81 5.34 -5.64
CA ARG A 69 13.52 4.02 -5.08
C ARG A 69 12.17 3.49 -5.56
N VAL A 70 11.12 4.29 -5.52
CA VAL A 70 9.78 3.94 -6.03
C VAL A 70 9.84 3.60 -7.53
N SER A 71 10.57 4.39 -8.31
CA SER A 71 10.68 4.17 -9.75
C SER A 71 11.38 2.84 -10.06
N GLN A 72 12.40 2.47 -9.28
CA GLN A 72 13.10 1.18 -9.40
C GLN A 72 12.26 -0.01 -8.93
N ASP A 73 11.54 0.13 -7.82
CA ASP A 73 10.78 -0.96 -7.19
C ASP A 73 9.52 -1.32 -8.00
N TYR A 74 8.83 -0.30 -8.52
CA TYR A 74 7.56 -0.47 -9.22
C TYR A 74 7.66 -0.31 -10.74
N GLY A 75 8.83 0.04 -11.28
CA GLY A 75 9.04 0.22 -12.73
C GLY A 75 8.20 1.35 -13.33
N VAL A 76 7.91 2.40 -12.56
CA VAL A 76 7.11 3.56 -12.97
C VAL A 76 7.96 4.81 -13.08
N GLU A 77 7.62 5.72 -14.00
CA GLU A 77 8.27 7.03 -14.06
C GLU A 77 7.52 8.03 -13.17
N LEU A 78 7.94 8.15 -11.91
CA LEU A 78 7.36 9.12 -10.99
C LEU A 78 8.05 10.47 -11.11
N SER A 79 7.37 11.45 -11.71
CA SER A 79 7.90 12.82 -11.80
C SER A 79 8.00 13.48 -10.43
N VAL A 80 9.09 14.21 -10.19
CA VAL A 80 9.30 15.05 -8.99
C VAL A 80 8.12 15.99 -8.73
N ARG A 81 7.58 16.60 -9.79
CA ARG A 81 6.39 17.45 -9.70
C ARG A 81 5.17 16.68 -9.20
N ALA A 82 4.96 15.46 -9.68
CA ALA A 82 3.81 14.65 -9.29
C ALA A 82 3.91 14.19 -7.82
N PHE A 83 5.11 13.81 -7.39
CA PHE A 83 5.39 13.49 -5.99
C PHE A 83 5.07 14.66 -5.05
N TYR A 84 5.56 15.86 -5.37
CA TYR A 84 5.31 17.04 -4.54
C TYR A 84 3.87 17.57 -4.59
N LEU A 85 3.09 17.21 -5.61
CA LEU A 85 1.64 17.49 -5.64
C LEU A 85 0.85 16.46 -4.86
N ALA A 86 1.33 15.21 -4.79
CA ALA A 86 0.68 14.13 -4.06
C ALA A 86 0.84 14.29 -2.54
N GLN A 87 2.05 14.63 -2.09
CA GLN A 87 2.46 14.93 -0.70
C GLN A 87 2.23 13.82 0.33
N THR A 88 1.43 12.80 0.04
CA THR A 88 1.02 11.73 0.96
C THR A 88 1.27 10.35 0.33
N PRO A 89 1.50 9.30 1.14
CA PRO A 89 1.64 7.93 0.64
C PRO A 89 0.43 7.46 -0.17
N ALA A 90 -0.80 7.79 0.26
CA ALA A 90 -2.04 7.46 -0.43
C ALA A 90 -2.07 8.00 -1.86
N ARG A 91 -1.75 9.28 -2.03
CA ARG A 91 -1.75 9.94 -3.34
C ARG A 91 -0.61 9.43 -4.22
N VAL A 92 0.56 9.13 -3.65
CA VAL A 92 1.68 8.55 -4.41
C VAL A 92 1.36 7.14 -4.88
N ALA A 93 0.74 6.31 -4.03
CA ALA A 93 0.28 4.99 -4.40
C ALA A 93 -0.72 5.04 -5.57
N GLU A 94 -1.64 6.01 -5.59
CA GLU A 94 -2.52 6.20 -6.73
C GLU A 94 -1.79 6.56 -8.02
N LEU A 95 -0.74 7.40 -7.95
CA LEU A 95 0.07 7.75 -9.12
C LEU A 95 0.79 6.52 -9.68
N ILE A 96 1.36 5.69 -8.80
CA ILE A 96 2.02 4.44 -9.18
C ILE A 96 1.00 3.47 -9.79
N ALA A 97 -0.16 3.29 -9.17
CA ALA A 97 -1.21 2.40 -9.67
C ALA A 97 -1.72 2.80 -11.06
N ARG A 98 -1.74 4.11 -11.37
CA ARG A 98 -2.11 4.64 -12.69
C ARG A 98 -0.98 4.58 -13.72
N GLY A 99 0.27 4.70 -13.27
CA GLY A 99 1.46 4.71 -14.11
C GLY A 99 2.08 3.33 -14.37
N ARG A 100 1.65 2.30 -13.63
CA ARG A 100 2.13 0.93 -13.80
C ARG A 100 1.70 0.40 -15.18
N PRO A 101 2.63 0.00 -16.06
CA PRO A 101 2.24 -0.79 -17.22
C PRO A 101 1.68 -2.13 -16.71
N LEU A 102 0.43 -2.43 -17.05
CA LEU A 102 -0.17 -3.75 -16.77
C LEU A 102 0.66 -4.81 -17.54
N PRO A 103 1.02 -5.95 -16.92
CA PRO A 103 1.64 -7.06 -17.64
C PRO A 103 0.73 -7.64 -18.74
#